data_AF-A0A3L7NV73-F1
#
_entry.id   AF-A0A3L7NV73-F1
#
_cell.length_a   1.000
_cell.length_b   1.000
_cell.length_c   1.000
_cell.angle_alpha   90.00
_cell.angle_beta   90.00
_cell.angle_gamma   90.00
#
_symmetry.space_group_name_H-M   'P 1'
#
loop_
_entity.id
_entity.type
_entity.pdbx_description
1 polymer ?
#
loop_
_entity_poly.entity_id
_entity_poly.type
_entity_poly.pdbx_seq_one_letter_code
_entity_poly.pdbx_strand_id
1 'polypeptide(L)'
;MSSGLLALVGFAGATAVAFVAAVPLARWMKKREVKQARESFRLQRESLEARFFDLAAQSGKPRGLRWVKCEWQPEVAWAREARTGLLTAFVSIELHFEAIEGGDMEDVAAVGTVRDACAVFHYQQGQWGTGGKALFNMNAGDAVSRLQGQFVAVGD
;
A
#
# COMPACT_ATOMS: atom_id res chain seq x y z
N MET A 1 -37.58 34.65 33.29
CA MET A 1 -37.50 33.59 32.26
C MET A 1 -36.74 34.17 31.07
N SER A 2 -35.54 33.69 30.72
CA SER A 2 -34.85 33.88 29.40
C SER A 2 -33.31 33.97 29.52
N SER A 3 -32.67 33.01 30.18
CA SER A 3 -31.19 32.89 30.16
C SER A 3 -30.76 31.47 29.80
N GLY A 4 -31.49 30.45 30.27
CA GLY A 4 -31.23 29.04 29.93
C GLY A 4 -31.54 28.64 28.48
N LEU A 5 -32.48 29.31 27.81
CA LEU A 5 -32.91 28.93 26.45
C LEU A 5 -31.91 29.37 25.36
N LEU A 6 -31.23 30.51 25.55
CA LEU A 6 -30.23 31.03 24.61
C LEU A 6 -28.93 30.22 24.62
N ALA A 7 -28.51 29.72 25.80
CA ALA A 7 -27.33 28.89 25.93
C ALA A 7 -27.48 27.51 25.26
N LEU A 8 -28.67 26.90 25.35
CA LEU A 8 -28.99 25.61 24.73
C LEU A 8 -29.05 25.69 23.19
N VAL A 9 -29.62 26.76 22.64
CA VAL A 9 -29.65 26.98 21.17
C VAL A 9 -28.26 27.28 20.62
N GLY A 10 -27.42 28.02 21.35
CA GLY A 10 -26.02 28.26 20.97
C GLY A 10 -25.18 26.98 20.93
N PHE A 11 -25.36 26.08 21.89
CA PHE A 11 -24.63 24.80 21.94
C PHE A 11 -25.11 23.82 20.86
N ALA A 12 -26.41 23.77 20.60
CA ALA A 12 -26.99 22.97 19.51
C ALA A 12 -26.56 23.48 18.12
N GLY A 13 -26.50 24.80 17.92
CA GLY A 13 -26.00 25.41 16.69
C GLY A 13 -24.51 25.17 16.47
N ALA A 14 -23.68 25.33 17.50
CA ALA A 14 -22.23 25.09 17.41
C ALA A 14 -21.88 23.63 17.13
N THR A 15 -22.60 22.67 17.72
CA THR A 15 -22.41 21.24 17.45
C THR A 15 -22.84 20.87 16.03
N ALA A 16 -23.97 21.39 15.55
CA ALA A 16 -24.40 21.18 14.16
C ALA A 16 -23.39 21.75 13.15
N VAL A 17 -22.86 22.96 13.37
CA VAL A 17 -21.84 23.58 12.49
C VAL A 17 -20.52 22.79 12.53
N ALA A 18 -20.08 22.33 13.69
CA ALA A 18 -18.88 21.51 13.83
C ALA A 18 -19.00 20.18 13.05
N PHE A 19 -20.15 19.49 13.13
CA PHE A 19 -20.39 18.27 12.37
C PHE A 19 -20.44 18.51 10.85
N VAL A 20 -21.10 19.59 10.41
CA VAL A 20 -21.20 19.96 8.99
C VAL A 20 -19.82 20.30 8.40
N ALA A 21 -18.94 20.94 9.17
CA ALA A 21 -17.59 21.30 8.72
C ALA A 21 -16.57 20.14 8.85
N ALA A 22 -16.75 19.22 9.80
CA ALA A 22 -15.79 18.15 10.07
C ALA A 22 -15.66 17.16 8.91
N VAL A 23 -16.76 16.75 8.28
CA VAL A 23 -16.76 15.80 7.15
C VAL A 23 -16.04 16.34 5.91
N PRO A 24 -16.34 17.55 5.39
CA PRO A 24 -15.63 18.10 4.23
C PRO A 24 -14.15 18.37 4.54
N LEU A 25 -13.83 18.83 5.75
CA LEU A 25 -12.44 19.04 6.16
C LEU A 25 -11.66 17.72 6.20
N ALA A 26 -12.21 16.67 6.81
CA ALA A 26 -11.59 15.35 6.86
C ALA A 26 -11.35 14.77 5.45
N ARG A 27 -12.32 14.94 4.53
CA ARG A 27 -12.17 14.53 3.12
C ARG A 27 -11.06 15.30 2.42
N TRP A 28 -10.97 16.60 2.65
CA TRP A 28 -9.92 17.45 2.08
C TRP A 28 -8.53 17.09 2.59
N MET A 29 -8.39 16.85 3.90
CA MET A 29 -7.12 16.38 4.48
C MET A 29 -6.69 15.03 3.89
N LYS A 30 -7.62 14.08 3.74
CA LYS A 30 -7.36 12.78 3.10
C LYS A 30 -6.89 12.93 1.65
N LYS A 31 -7.50 13.84 0.88
CA LYS A 31 -7.05 14.12 -0.50
C LYS A 31 -5.64 14.72 -0.53
N ARG A 32 -5.35 15.65 0.39
CA ARG A 32 -4.01 16.23 0.52
C ARG A 32 -2.96 15.20 0.90
N GLU A 33 -3.25 14.34 1.87
CA GLU A 33 -2.39 13.24 2.28
C GLU A 33 -2.06 12.32 1.11
N VAL A 34 -3.05 11.91 0.32
CA VAL A 34 -2.84 11.05 -0.86
C VAL A 34 -1.94 11.74 -1.88
N LYS A 35 -2.18 13.00 -2.20
CA LYS A 35 -1.35 13.75 -3.15
C LYS A 35 0.10 13.83 -2.67
N GLN A 36 0.31 14.22 -1.41
CA GLN A 36 1.64 14.31 -0.81
C GLN A 36 2.35 12.95 -0.79
N ALA A 37 1.64 11.89 -0.45
CA ALA A 37 2.18 10.54 -0.43
C ALA A 37 2.58 10.04 -1.82
N ARG A 38 1.77 10.32 -2.86
CA ARG A 38 2.11 9.99 -4.26
C ARG A 38 3.37 10.73 -4.71
N GLU A 39 3.46 12.03 -4.41
CA GLU A 39 4.63 12.84 -4.73
C GLU A 39 5.89 12.34 -4.00
N SER A 40 5.79 12.07 -2.70
CA SER A 40 6.92 11.58 -1.91
C SER A 40 7.34 10.16 -2.32
N PHE A 41 6.40 9.29 -2.69
CA PHE A 41 6.70 7.95 -3.20
C PHE A 41 7.55 8.05 -4.46
N ARG A 42 7.17 8.92 -5.41
CA ARG A 42 7.93 9.11 -6.65
C ARG A 42 9.36 9.57 -6.37
N LEU A 43 9.55 10.46 -5.40
CA LEU A 43 10.88 10.96 -5.02
C LEU A 43 11.75 9.92 -4.30
N GLN A 44 11.12 8.99 -3.57
CA GLN A 44 11.81 7.97 -2.77
C GLN A 44 11.79 6.59 -3.44
N ARG A 45 11.32 6.50 -4.70
CA ARG A 45 10.98 5.23 -5.34
C ARG A 45 12.16 4.26 -5.36
N GLU A 46 13.30 4.69 -5.87
CA GLU A 46 14.50 3.84 -5.99
C GLU A 46 14.99 3.31 -4.64
N SER A 47 14.95 4.15 -3.58
CA SER A 47 15.40 3.73 -2.25
C SER A 47 14.42 2.75 -1.58
N LEU A 48 13.12 2.93 -1.82
CA LEU A 48 12.09 2.00 -1.39
C LEU A 48 12.20 0.66 -2.13
N GLU A 49 12.44 0.68 -3.43
CA GLU A 49 12.63 -0.50 -4.28
C GLU A 49 13.86 -1.32 -3.83
N ALA A 50 15.00 -0.67 -3.58
CA ALA A 50 16.19 -1.33 -3.05
C ALA A 50 15.90 -1.97 -1.68
N ARG A 51 15.31 -1.21 -0.75
CA ARG A 51 14.95 -1.72 0.59
C ARG A 51 13.96 -2.88 0.53
N PHE A 52 13.00 -2.83 -0.40
CA PHE A 52 12.06 -3.91 -0.63
C PHE A 52 12.79 -5.18 -1.03
N PHE A 53 13.65 -5.10 -2.04
CA PHE A 53 14.35 -6.26 -2.58
C PHE A 53 15.21 -6.93 -1.51
N ASP A 54 15.96 -6.14 -0.74
CA ASP A 54 16.79 -6.64 0.36
C ASP A 54 15.96 -7.44 1.37
N LEU A 55 14.84 -6.88 1.83
CA LEU A 55 13.95 -7.52 2.79
C LEU A 55 13.24 -8.76 2.21
N ALA A 56 12.79 -8.67 0.95
CA ALA A 56 12.09 -9.75 0.28
C ALA A 56 12.99 -10.96 0.03
N ALA A 57 14.22 -10.72 -0.46
CA ALA A 57 15.22 -11.77 -0.70
C ALA A 57 15.62 -12.50 0.59
N GLN A 58 15.66 -11.78 1.72
CA GLN A 58 15.95 -12.36 3.04
C GLN A 58 14.77 -13.15 3.64
N SER A 59 13.56 -13.00 3.11
CA SER A 59 12.35 -13.62 3.67
C SER A 59 12.24 -15.13 3.43
N GLY A 60 13.04 -15.68 2.51
CA GLY A 60 13.01 -17.10 2.14
C GLY A 60 11.73 -17.56 1.43
N LYS A 61 10.93 -16.62 0.91
CA LYS A 61 9.69 -16.89 0.16
C LYS A 61 9.88 -16.58 -1.32
N PRO A 62 9.48 -17.45 -2.26
CA PRO A 62 8.95 -18.80 -2.05
C PRO A 62 10.01 -19.77 -1.50
N ARG A 63 9.59 -20.77 -0.73
CA ARG A 63 10.50 -21.75 -0.12
C ARG A 63 11.31 -22.49 -1.20
N GLY A 64 12.59 -22.73 -0.92
CA GLY A 64 13.48 -23.47 -1.82
C GLY A 64 13.97 -22.66 -3.01
N LEU A 65 13.58 -21.38 -3.11
CA LEU A 65 13.95 -20.48 -4.18
C LEU A 65 14.72 -19.26 -3.67
N ARG A 66 15.71 -18.82 -4.44
CA ARG A 66 16.46 -17.59 -4.22
C ARG A 66 15.98 -16.53 -5.21
N TRP A 67 15.80 -15.31 -4.71
CA TRP A 67 15.55 -14.14 -5.56
C TRP A 67 16.83 -13.76 -6.27
N VAL A 68 16.79 -13.68 -7.60
CA VAL A 68 17.97 -13.34 -8.41
C VAL A 68 17.84 -11.94 -8.97
N LYS A 69 16.66 -11.63 -9.51
CA LYS A 69 16.39 -10.36 -10.18
C LYS A 69 14.94 -9.94 -9.94
N CYS A 70 14.76 -8.63 -9.79
CA CYS A 70 13.45 -7.98 -9.72
C CYS A 70 13.42 -6.86 -10.75
N GLU A 71 12.54 -6.96 -11.73
CA GLU A 71 12.28 -5.91 -12.70
C GLU A 71 11.07 -5.09 -12.25
N TRP A 72 11.28 -3.79 -12.05
CA TRP A 72 10.26 -2.87 -11.56
C TRP A 72 9.44 -2.31 -12.70
N GLN A 73 8.13 -2.47 -12.64
CA GLN A 73 7.23 -1.96 -13.66
C GLN A 73 6.73 -0.56 -13.30
N PRO A 74 6.36 0.28 -14.29
CA PRO A 74 5.90 1.64 -14.04
C PRO A 74 4.53 1.69 -13.34
N GLU A 75 3.73 0.62 -13.44
CA GLU A 75 2.37 0.56 -12.89
C GLU A 75 2.36 0.59 -11.36
N VAL A 76 1.58 1.52 -10.81
CA VAL A 76 1.34 1.66 -9.37
C VAL A 76 -0.15 1.80 -9.11
N ALA A 77 -0.70 0.94 -8.25
CA ALA A 77 -2.07 1.05 -7.78
C ALA A 77 -2.10 1.55 -6.33
N TRP A 78 -3.05 2.43 -6.03
CA TRP A 78 -3.18 3.09 -4.73
C TRP A 78 -4.43 2.59 -4.03
N ALA A 79 -4.28 2.18 -2.78
CA ALA A 79 -5.40 1.74 -1.96
C ALA A 79 -5.23 2.10 -0.50
N ARG A 80 -6.30 2.06 0.28
CA ARG A 80 -6.24 2.08 1.74
C ARG A 80 -6.54 0.69 2.29
N GLU A 81 -5.72 0.24 3.23
CA GLU A 81 -6.03 -0.97 3.98
C GLU A 81 -7.28 -0.73 4.84
N ALA A 82 -8.27 -1.61 4.73
CA ALA A 82 -9.57 -1.45 5.35
C ALA A 82 -9.51 -1.46 6.90
N ARG A 83 -8.56 -2.21 7.47
CA ARG A 83 -8.40 -2.36 8.92
C ARG A 83 -7.67 -1.19 9.57
N THR A 84 -6.57 -0.75 8.98
CA THR A 84 -5.66 0.24 9.57
C THR A 84 -5.86 1.64 8.99
N GLY A 85 -6.48 1.75 7.81
CA GLY A 85 -6.60 2.99 7.05
C GLY A 85 -5.31 3.43 6.34
N LEU A 86 -4.23 2.67 6.47
CA LEU A 86 -2.93 2.99 5.88
C LEU A 86 -3.04 3.10 4.36
N LEU A 87 -2.55 4.22 3.83
CA LEU A 87 -2.39 4.36 2.38
C LEU A 87 -1.28 3.42 1.92
N THR A 88 -1.57 2.66 0.88
CA THR A 88 -0.75 1.57 0.39
C THR A 88 -0.50 1.76 -1.09
N ALA A 89 0.75 1.58 -1.50
CA ALA A 89 1.15 1.51 -2.90
C ALA A 89 1.45 0.05 -3.25
N PHE A 90 0.81 -0.41 -4.31
CA PHE A 90 1.06 -1.68 -4.98
C PHE A 90 1.86 -1.39 -6.23
N VAL A 91 3.06 -1.94 -6.36
CA VAL A 91 3.92 -1.75 -7.54
C VAL A 91 4.10 -3.09 -8.25
N SER A 92 3.78 -3.13 -9.54
CA SER A 92 3.97 -4.32 -10.37
C SER A 92 5.47 -4.63 -10.49
N ILE A 93 5.84 -5.90 -10.33
CA ILE A 93 7.21 -6.40 -10.47
C ILE A 93 7.23 -7.73 -11.21
N GLU A 94 8.32 -7.99 -11.91
CA GLU A 94 8.63 -9.29 -12.49
C GLU A 94 9.84 -9.90 -11.76
N LEU A 95 9.67 -11.13 -11.29
CA LEU A 95 10.66 -11.80 -10.44
C LEU A 95 11.29 -12.99 -11.13
N HIS A 96 12.61 -13.08 -11.01
CA HIS A 96 13.38 -14.24 -11.44
C HIS A 96 13.90 -15.00 -10.21
N PHE A 97 13.70 -16.31 -10.24
CA PHE A 97 14.12 -17.23 -9.21
C PHE A 97 15.14 -18.23 -9.72
N GLU A 98 15.95 -18.71 -8.80
CA GLU A 98 16.76 -19.91 -8.96
C GLU A 98 16.43 -20.88 -7.82
N ALA A 99 16.51 -22.18 -8.10
CA ALA A 99 16.45 -23.19 -7.07
C ALA A 99 17.68 -23.05 -6.15
N ILE A 100 17.48 -23.28 -4.86
CA ILE A 100 18.59 -23.47 -3.94
C ILE A 100 19.16 -24.87 -4.18
N GLU A 101 20.48 -24.95 -4.41
CA GLU A 101 21.21 -26.20 -4.62
C GLU A 101 20.99 -27.17 -3.45
N GLY A 102 20.72 -28.45 -3.76
CA GLY A 102 20.39 -29.48 -2.79
C GLY A 102 19.01 -29.32 -2.14
N GLY A 103 18.17 -28.41 -2.65
CA GLY A 103 16.83 -28.14 -2.14
C GLY A 103 15.72 -28.86 -2.90
N ASP A 104 14.52 -28.90 -2.30
CA ASP A 104 13.32 -29.58 -2.83
C ASP A 104 12.88 -29.12 -4.25
N MET A 105 13.46 -28.05 -4.78
CA MET A 105 13.05 -27.38 -6.02
C MET A 105 14.10 -27.48 -7.15
N GLU A 106 15.24 -28.16 -6.94
CA GLU A 106 16.36 -28.22 -7.89
C GLU A 106 15.98 -28.83 -9.25
N ASP A 107 15.18 -29.91 -9.25
CA ASP A 107 14.78 -30.63 -10.46
C ASP A 107 13.52 -30.05 -11.14
N VAL A 108 12.95 -28.96 -10.62
CA VAL A 108 11.69 -28.41 -11.13
C VAL A 108 11.98 -27.42 -12.27
N ALA A 109 11.78 -27.88 -13.51
CA ALA A 109 12.02 -27.08 -14.73
C ALA A 109 11.32 -25.71 -14.76
N ALA A 110 10.21 -25.53 -14.03
CA ALA A 110 9.49 -24.27 -13.95
C ALA A 110 10.14 -23.22 -13.03
N VAL A 111 11.21 -23.54 -12.31
CA VAL A 111 11.80 -22.63 -11.31
C VAL A 111 12.46 -21.40 -11.91
N GLY A 112 13.02 -21.50 -13.12
CA GLY A 112 13.60 -20.36 -13.84
C GLY A 112 12.58 -19.42 -14.50
N THR A 113 11.27 -19.62 -14.31
CA THR A 113 10.25 -18.75 -14.93
C THR A 113 10.10 -17.42 -14.22
N VAL A 114 9.96 -16.36 -15.02
CA VAL A 114 9.52 -15.04 -14.58
C VAL A 114 8.15 -15.16 -13.93
N ARG A 115 7.98 -14.55 -12.76
CA ARG A 115 6.69 -14.47 -12.07
C ARG A 115 6.25 -13.02 -11.93
N ASP A 116 5.04 -12.77 -12.38
CA ASP A 116 4.33 -11.53 -12.05
C ASP A 116 4.06 -11.50 -10.54
N ALA A 117 4.42 -10.40 -9.92
CA ALA A 117 4.11 -10.13 -8.54
C ALA A 117 3.86 -8.64 -8.32
N CYS A 118 3.46 -8.32 -7.10
CA CYS A 118 3.27 -6.96 -6.65
C CYS A 118 4.03 -6.72 -5.34
N ALA A 119 4.89 -5.71 -5.34
CA ALA A 119 5.51 -5.19 -4.13
C ALA A 119 4.51 -4.33 -3.33
N VAL A 120 4.56 -4.41 -2.01
CA VAL A 120 3.67 -3.66 -1.10
C VAL A 120 4.46 -2.64 -0.28
N PHE A 121 3.98 -1.40 -0.32
CA PHE A 121 4.50 -0.28 0.46
C PHE A 121 3.38 0.41 1.24
N HIS A 122 3.65 0.85 2.46
CA HIS A 122 2.69 1.57 3.29
C HIS A 122 3.19 2.98 3.60
N TYR A 123 2.26 3.93 3.61
CA TYR A 123 2.48 5.31 3.99
C TYR A 123 1.83 5.59 5.34
N GLN A 124 2.63 6.08 6.28
CA GLN A 124 2.19 6.42 7.61
C GLN A 124 2.97 7.64 8.10
N GLN A 125 2.26 8.65 8.62
CA GLN A 125 2.86 9.83 9.26
C GLN A 125 3.95 10.51 8.43
N GLY A 126 3.74 10.67 7.11
CA GLY A 126 4.70 11.35 6.25
C GLY A 126 5.77 10.46 5.65
N GLN A 127 5.86 9.19 6.05
CA GLN A 127 6.95 8.29 5.68
C GLN A 127 6.43 7.07 4.90
N TRP A 128 7.21 6.64 3.92
CA TRP A 128 7.01 5.38 3.22
C TRP A 128 7.86 4.27 3.84
N GLY A 129 7.29 3.07 3.89
CA GLY A 129 7.99 1.88 4.35
C GLY A 129 7.53 0.62 3.65
N THR A 130 8.32 -0.43 3.78
CA THR A 130 8.01 -1.77 3.32
C THR A 130 8.57 -2.81 4.28
N GLY A 131 7.91 -3.97 4.35
CA GLY A 131 8.39 -5.15 5.02
C GLY A 131 8.89 -6.24 4.06
N GLY A 132 9.12 -5.92 2.77
CA GLY A 132 9.50 -6.91 1.75
C GLY A 132 8.36 -7.84 1.32
N LYS A 133 7.09 -7.44 1.55
CA LYS A 133 5.92 -8.26 1.23
C LYS A 133 5.64 -8.23 -0.28
N ALA A 134 5.80 -9.37 -0.93
CA ALA A 134 5.38 -9.58 -2.32
C ALA A 134 4.05 -10.35 -2.38
N LEU A 135 3.17 -9.97 -3.31
CA LEU A 135 1.97 -10.71 -3.68
C LEU A 135 2.22 -11.37 -5.03
N PHE A 136 2.38 -12.69 -5.05
CA PHE A 136 2.69 -13.43 -6.28
C PHE A 136 1.44 -13.66 -7.15
N ASN A 137 1.65 -13.84 -8.45
CA ASN A 137 0.66 -14.15 -9.47
C ASN A 137 -0.41 -13.05 -9.66
N MET A 138 -0.03 -11.79 -9.48
CA MET A 138 -0.85 -10.61 -9.77
C MET A 138 0.01 -9.35 -9.94
N ASN A 139 -0.47 -8.42 -10.77
CA ASN A 139 0.06 -7.08 -10.90
C ASN A 139 -0.65 -6.09 -9.94
N ALA A 140 -0.27 -4.81 -9.97
CA ALA A 140 -0.80 -3.78 -9.11
C ALA A 140 -2.30 -3.52 -9.31
N GLY A 141 -2.77 -3.44 -10.55
CA GLY A 141 -4.21 -3.26 -10.85
C GLY A 141 -5.07 -4.42 -10.33
N ASP A 142 -4.58 -5.65 -10.51
CA ASP A 142 -5.22 -6.87 -10.02
C ASP A 142 -5.24 -6.93 -8.48
N ALA A 143 -4.18 -6.45 -7.82
CA ALA A 143 -4.07 -6.54 -6.37
C ALA A 143 -5.23 -5.85 -5.65
N VAL A 144 -5.62 -4.65 -6.09
CA VAL A 144 -6.74 -3.91 -5.50
C VAL A 144 -8.07 -4.62 -5.74
N SER A 145 -8.27 -5.19 -6.92
CA SER A 145 -9.50 -5.89 -7.30
C SER A 145 -9.65 -7.23 -6.58
N ARG A 146 -8.59 -8.04 -6.53
CA ARG A 146 -8.58 -9.37 -5.91
C ARG A 146 -8.61 -9.30 -4.38
N LEU A 147 -8.08 -8.23 -3.79
CA LEU A 147 -8.07 -8.00 -2.34
C LEU A 147 -9.19 -7.05 -1.88
N GLN A 148 -10.26 -6.95 -2.66
CA GLN A 148 -11.47 -6.22 -2.26
C GLN A 148 -11.97 -6.71 -0.89
N GLY A 149 -12.21 -5.77 0.02
CA GLY A 149 -12.53 -6.04 1.43
C GLY A 149 -11.34 -5.97 2.39
N GLN A 150 -10.11 -6.15 1.90
CA GLN A 150 -8.89 -5.81 2.65
C GLN A 150 -8.33 -4.46 2.22
N PHE A 151 -8.50 -4.10 0.95
CA PHE A 151 -8.06 -2.84 0.38
C PHE A 151 -9.21 -2.15 -0.34
N VAL A 152 -9.22 -0.81 -0.24
CA VAL A 152 -10.18 0.06 -0.92
C VAL A 152 -9.40 0.98 -1.84
N ALA A 153 -9.70 0.94 -3.14
CA ALA A 153 -9.06 1.78 -4.14
C ALA A 153 -9.14 3.28 -3.75
N VAL A 154 -8.03 3.99 -3.93
CA VAL A 154 -7.99 5.44 -3.80
C VAL A 154 -7.97 6.02 -5.20
N GLY A 155 -9.08 6.67 -5.56
CA GLY A 155 -9.22 7.35 -6.85
C GLY A 155 -8.20 8.49 -7.03
N ASP A 156 -8.14 8.98 -8.26
CA ASP A 156 -7.29 10.10 -8.67
C ASP A 156 -7.78 11.47 -8.17
#